data_AF-A0A944C0X0-F1
#
_entry.id   AF-A0A944C0X0-F1
#
_cell.length_a   1.000
_cell.length_b   1.000
_cell.length_c   1.000
_cell.angle_alpha   90.00
_cell.angle_beta   90.00
_cell.angle_gamma   90.00
#
_symmetry.space_group_name_H-M   'P 1'
#
loop_
_entity.id
_entity.type
_entity.pdbx_description
1 polymer ?
#
loop_
_entity_poly.entity_id
_entity_poly.type
_entity_poly.pdbx_seq_one_letter_code
_entity_poly.pdbx_strand_id
1 'polypeptide(L)' 'MNSCYIICGGPESCSKVKIPDNAYVICADSGYDKALSAGIKPDLLIGDFDSVKSKLPDDINVIIAPSHKDDTDTLLAVRT' A
#
# COMPACT_ATOMS: atom_id res chain seq x y z
N MET A 1 -8.76 -17.17 -9.90
CA MET A 1 -9.25 -15.87 -9.39
C MET A 1 -8.04 -15.00 -9.14
N ASN A 2 -8.02 -13.78 -9.66
CA ASN A 2 -7.00 -12.81 -9.30
C ASN A 2 -7.52 -12.06 -8.08
N SER A 3 -6.89 -12.28 -6.92
CA SER A 3 -7.20 -11.55 -5.69
C SER A 3 -6.39 -10.26 -5.62
N CYS A 4 -7.00 -9.19 -5.13
CA CYS A 4 -6.32 -7.94 -4.82
C CYS A 4 -6.34 -7.73 -3.29
N TYR A 5 -5.20 -7.39 -2.71
CA TYR A 5 -5.03 -7.08 -1.30
C TYR A 5 -4.61 -5.63 -1.16
N ILE A 6 -5.30 -4.88 -0.30
CA ILE A 6 -4.95 -3.51 0.03
C ILE A 6 -4.43 -3.47 1.46
N ILE A 7 -3.21 -2.97 1.64
CA ILE A 7 -2.59 -2.74 2.95
C ILE A 7 -2.71 -1.27 3.30
N CYS A 8 -3.44 -0.96 4.38
CA CYS A 8 -3.71 0.41 4.83
C CYS A 8 -2.90 0.78 6.10
N GLY A 9 -2.86 2.08 6.41
CA GLY A 9 -2.13 2.68 7.53
C GLY A 9 -2.69 2.48 8.96
N GLY A 10 -3.53 1.48 9.23
CA GLY A 10 -4.04 1.20 10.59
C GLY A 10 -2.93 0.93 11.65
N PRO A 11 -3.23 0.74 12.94
CA PRO A 11 -2.20 0.43 13.93
C PRO A 11 -1.67 -1.02 13.86
N GLU A 12 -2.40 -1.95 13.26
CA GLU A 12 -2.07 -3.37 13.26
C GLU A 12 -0.95 -3.73 12.27
N SER A 13 -0.10 -4.68 12.70
CA SER A 13 0.96 -5.27 11.89
C SER A 13 0.42 -6.27 10.84
N CYS A 14 1.08 -6.34 9.69
CA CYS A 14 0.79 -7.31 8.64
C CYS A 14 1.53 -8.65 8.79
N SER A 15 2.33 -8.85 9.85
CA SER A 15 3.19 -10.03 10.04
C SER A 15 2.47 -11.40 10.02
N LYS A 16 1.16 -11.43 10.31
CA LYS A 16 0.35 -12.67 10.29
C LYS A 16 -0.50 -12.83 9.04
N VAL A 17 -0.46 -11.87 8.12
CA VAL A 17 -1.25 -11.89 6.89
C VAL A 17 -0.62 -12.88 5.91
N LYS A 18 -1.43 -13.78 5.36
CA LYS A 18 -1.03 -14.68 4.27
C LYS A 18 -1.61 -14.13 2.97
N ILE A 19 -0.74 -13.66 2.09
CA ILE A 19 -1.09 -13.21 0.74
C ILE A 19 -0.69 -14.31 -0.25
N PRO A 20 -1.60 -14.79 -1.11
CA PRO A 20 -1.25 -15.72 -2.19
C PRO A 20 -0.20 -15.13 -3.14
N ASP A 21 0.74 -15.93 -3.62
CA ASP A 21 1.82 -15.49 -4.52
C ASP A 21 1.34 -14.82 -5.82
N ASN A 22 0.12 -15.14 -6.25
CA ASN A 22 -0.49 -14.61 -7.47
C ASN A 22 -1.48 -13.45 -7.20
N ALA A 23 -1.51 -12.93 -5.98
CA ALA A 23 -2.34 -11.78 -5.64
C ALA A 23 -1.66 -10.48 -6.05
N TYR A 24 -2.49 -9.49 -6.42
CA TYR A 24 -2.03 -8.11 -6.63
C TYR A 24 -2.08 -7.36 -5.31
N VAL A 25 -1.01 -6.67 -4.93
CA VAL A 25 -0.87 -6.01 -3.63
C VAL A 25 -0.73 -4.50 -3.82
N ILE A 26 -1.66 -3.74 -3.26
CA ILE A 26 -1.63 -2.28 -3.22
C ILE A 26 -1.32 -1.84 -1.79
N CYS A 27 -0.34 -0.97 -1.61
CA CYS A 27 -0.11 -0.28 -0.35
C CYS A 27 -0.61 1.16 -0.43
N ALA A 28 -1.54 1.50 0.45
CA ALA A 28 -2.02 2.86 0.61
C ALA A 28 -1.20 3.56 1.71
N ASP A 29 -0.44 4.60 1.33
CA ASP A 29 0.33 5.45 2.22
C ASP A 29 1.22 4.63 3.21
N SER A 30 1.14 4.85 4.52
CA SER A 30 1.90 4.10 5.55
C SER A 30 1.64 2.58 5.57
N GLY A 31 0.67 2.08 4.80
CA GLY A 31 0.58 0.66 4.49
C GLY A 31 1.86 0.08 3.90
N TYR A 32 2.65 0.89 3.19
CA TYR A 32 3.94 0.47 2.63
C TYR A 32 4.95 0.05 3.71
N ASP A 33 5.10 0.85 4.78
CA ASP A 33 6.03 0.53 5.87
C ASP A 33 5.67 -0.82 6.54
N LYS A 34 4.38 -1.11 6.63
CA LYS A 34 3.91 -2.39 7.17
C LYS A 34 4.19 -3.55 6.25
N ALA A 35 3.94 -3.39 4.95
CA ALA A 35 4.24 -4.41 3.96
C ALA A 35 5.74 -4.75 3.99
N LEU A 36 6.58 -3.71 4.02
CA LEU A 36 8.03 -3.85 4.15
C LEU A 36 8.41 -4.61 5.44
N SER A 37 7.82 -4.24 6.58
CA SER A 37 8.07 -4.91 7.86
C SER A 37 7.65 -6.40 7.89
N ALA A 38 6.69 -6.77 7.04
CA ALA A 38 6.17 -8.12 6.90
C ALA A 38 6.85 -8.91 5.77
N GLY A 39 7.82 -8.33 5.07
CA GLY A 39 8.47 -8.96 3.91
C GLY A 39 7.56 -9.10 2.69
N ILE A 40 6.50 -8.29 2.61
CA ILE A 40 5.55 -8.28 1.50
C ILE A 40 6.00 -7.22 0.49
N LYS A 41 6.25 -7.62 -0.76
CA LYS A 41 6.53 -6.70 -1.85
C LYS A 41 5.20 -6.26 -2.50
N PRO A 42 4.88 -4.96 -2.53
CA PRO A 42 3.70 -4.47 -3.24
C PRO A 42 3.92 -4.41 -4.75
N ASP A 43 2.82 -4.45 -5.50
CA ASP A 43 2.79 -4.20 -6.94
C ASP A 43 2.51 -2.72 -7.26
N LEU A 44 1.82 -2.03 -6.35
CA LEU A 44 1.44 -0.62 -6.47
C LEU A 44 1.53 0.09 -5.11
N LEU A 45 2.09 1.30 -5.12
CA LEU A 45 1.99 2.26 -4.02
C LEU A 45 1.07 3.39 -4.42
N ILE A 46 0.18 3.81 -3.51
CA ILE A 46 -0.71 4.95 -3.75
C ILE A 46 -0.85 5.81 -2.50
N GLY A 47 -0.72 7.12 -2.66
CA GLY A 47 -0.97 8.09 -1.59
C GLY A 47 -0.21 9.39 -1.77
N ASP A 48 -0.34 10.29 -0.82
CA ASP A 48 0.54 11.48 -0.72
C ASP A 48 1.84 11.19 0.05
N PHE A 49 1.91 10.06 0.73
CA PHE A 49 3.08 9.54 1.44
C PHE A 49 3.56 10.43 2.58
N ASP A 50 2.67 11.24 3.16
CA ASP A 50 3.02 12.14 4.25
C ASP A 50 3.27 11.41 5.59
N SER A 51 2.82 10.17 5.71
CA SER A 51 2.97 9.33 6.90
C SER A 51 3.97 8.17 6.74
N VAL A 52 4.52 7.99 5.53
CA VAL A 52 5.54 6.97 5.22
C VAL A 52 6.91 7.36 5.77
N LYS A 53 7.58 6.41 6.43
CA LYS A 53 8.93 6.60 7.00
C LYS A 53 10.02 6.02 6.10
N SER A 54 9.71 4.96 5.36
CA SER A 54 10.67 4.30 4.47
C SER A 54 10.84 5.06 3.16
N LYS A 55 12.02 4.96 2.54
CA LYS A 55 12.21 5.45 1.18
C LYS A 55 11.32 4.65 0.22
N LEU A 56 10.61 5.36 -0.66
CA LEU A 56 9.88 4.71 -1.75
C LEU A 56 10.87 4.02 -2.69
N PRO A 57 10.56 2.79 -3.15
CA PRO A 57 11.43 2.02 -4.02
C PRO A 57 11.29 2.51 -5.48
N ASP A 58 12.40 2.43 -6.23
CA ASP A 58 12.43 2.89 -7.63
C ASP A 58 11.86 1.85 -8.61
N ASP A 59 11.62 0.61 -8.16
CA ASP A 59 11.20 -0.55 -8.97
C ASP A 59 9.72 -0.94 -8.80
N ILE A 60 8.91 -0.09 -8.15
CA ILE A 60 7.47 -0.33 -7.94
C ILE A 60 6.68 0.81 -8.57
N ASN A 61 5.51 0.50 -9.14
CA ASN A 61 4.62 1.54 -9.65
C ASN A 61 4.11 2.41 -8.50
N VAL A 62 4.16 3.73 -8.68
CA VAL A 62 3.73 4.70 -7.66
C VAL A 62 2.72 5.66 -8.27
N ILE A 63 1.56 5.78 -7.65
CA ILE A 63 0.57 6.83 -7.93
C ILE A 63 0.65 7.85 -6.80
N ILE A 64 1.15 9.05 -7.12
CA ILE A 64 1.22 10.15 -6.17
C ILE A 64 -0.12 10.89 -6.18
N ALA A 65 -0.80 10.90 -5.03
CA ALA A 65 -2.02 11.66 -4.82
C ALA A 65 -1.71 13.06 -4.26
N PRO A 66 -2.56 14.08 -4.53
CA PRO A 66 -2.45 15.37 -3.86
C PRO A 66 -2.62 15.22 -2.34
N SER A 67 -1.94 16.03 -1.52
CA SER A 67 -2.14 16.01 -0.07
C SER A 67 -3.53 16.51 0.38
N HIS A 68 -4.15 17.39 -0.41
CA HIS A 68 -5.50 17.89 -0.16
C HIS A 68 -6.48 17.33 -1.22
N LYS A 69 -7.46 16.55 -0.75
CA LYS A 69 -8.37 15.73 -1.56
C LYS A 69 -9.56 15.28 -0.70
N ASP A 70 -10.65 14.89 -1.34
CA ASP A 70 -11.87 14.42 -0.66
C ASP A 70 -11.80 12.93 -0.27
N ASP A 71 -11.08 12.12 -1.06
CA ASP A 71 -10.96 10.68 -0.85
C ASP A 71 -9.68 10.34 -0.07
N THR A 72 -9.78 9.38 0.85
CA THR A 72 -8.59 8.83 1.53
C THR A 72 -7.75 8.01 0.56
N ASP A 73 -6.45 7.87 0.83
CA ASP A 73 -5.56 7.05 0.00
C ASP A 73 -6.01 5.58 -0.06
N THR A 74 -6.65 5.08 1.01
CA THR A 74 -7.27 3.76 1.01
C THR A 74 -8.45 3.69 0.02
N LEU A 75 -9.29 4.72 -0.07
CA LEU A 75 -10.38 4.75 -1.04
C LEU A 75 -9.85 4.92 -2.47
N LEU A 76 -8.77 5.67 -2.67
CA LEU A 76 -8.08 5.75 -3.97
C LEU A 76 -7.55 4.38 -4.41
N ALA A 77 -6.97 3.61 -3.49
CA ALA A 77 -6.52 2.24 -3.76
C ALA A 77 -7.64 1.31 -4.24
N VAL A 78 -8.85 1.46 -3.69
CA VAL A 78 -10.02 0.66 -4.12
C VAL A 78 -10.51 1.02 -5.53
N ARG A 79 -10.28 2.26 -5.97
CA ARG A 79 -10.75 2.77 -7.27
C ARG A 79 -9.74 2.58 -8.42
N THR A 80 -8.59 1.96 -8.16
CA THR A 80 -7.53 1.71 -9.14
C THR A 80 -7.64 0.30 -9.69
#